data_AF-A0A936GEX6-F1
#
_entry.id   AF-A0A936GEX6-F1
#
_cell.length_a   1.000
_cell.length_b   1.000
_cell.length_c   1.000
_cell.angle_alpha   90.00
_cell.angle_beta   90.00
_cell.angle_gamma   90.00
#
_symmetry.space_group_name_H-M   'P 1'
#
loop_
_entity.id
_entity.type
_entity.pdbx_description
1 polymer ?
#
loop_
_entity_poly.entity_id
_entity_poly.type
_entity_poly.pdbx_seq_one_letter_code
_entity_poly.pdbx_strand_id
1 'polypeptide(L)'
;MKLHWNDIIDDDGNWSHLQIEVDDQPVGNFQIHSGGNLRFSLTRNELTVFWGCIEFNYYGAWILRNNFDWEKQNMIIPPITSNQIENYKCSNQKDKIIYWSRFFIDSLMKSENTFLYDGKWKISQGFLKWKRQKLDLFEKWIVFETDNVFTNSQLTYLDWGINGSGNLVALKDTPNESEGRVKWWRKKVKEGTCPPILAWYINSLDAFIIIDGHRRLKAYQLENIEPEILVLNTMREEYYPKDMTRRENIVKSIEIRQNHPSKAKLSIDDINSILIEAYDERPSIRPITKSIAQADFEEIWINDVKKFRNQPNIDQEELEAMLKNE
;
A
#
# COMPACT_ATOMS: atom_id res chain seq x y z
N MET A 1 -1.41 2.09 23.16
CA MET A 1 -1.16 2.73 21.86
C MET A 1 -1.36 4.22 22.00
N LYS A 2 -0.28 4.99 21.89
CA LYS A 2 -0.31 6.43 21.64
C LYS A 2 -0.12 6.62 20.14
N LEU A 3 -0.99 7.42 19.54
CA LEU A 3 -0.95 7.69 18.12
C LEU A 3 -1.05 9.21 17.93
N HIS A 4 -0.05 9.76 17.26
CA HIS A 4 0.01 11.17 16.89
C HIS A 4 0.06 11.26 15.37
N TRP A 5 -0.59 12.25 14.78
CA TRP A 5 -0.54 12.46 13.34
C TRP A 5 -0.43 13.94 13.00
N ASN A 6 0.23 14.23 11.87
CA ASN A 6 0.41 15.58 11.32
C ASN A 6 0.29 15.54 9.80
N ASP A 7 -0.31 16.57 9.21
CA ASP A 7 -0.31 16.74 7.76
C ASP A 7 1.06 17.24 7.30
N ILE A 8 1.59 16.58 6.27
CA ILE A 8 2.84 16.95 5.62
C ILE A 8 2.53 17.60 4.27
N ILE A 9 3.16 18.74 4.04
CA ILE A 9 3.03 19.55 2.83
C ILE A 9 4.32 19.38 2.01
N ASP A 10 4.20 19.28 0.69
CA ASP A 10 5.34 19.22 -0.21
C ASP A 10 6.01 20.60 -0.42
N ASP A 11 7.11 20.61 -1.17
CA ASP A 11 7.89 21.83 -1.44
C ASP A 11 7.10 22.86 -2.29
N ASP A 12 6.01 22.45 -2.95
CA ASP A 12 5.13 23.31 -3.74
C ASP A 12 3.91 23.81 -2.93
N GLY A 13 3.82 23.48 -1.64
CA GLY A 13 2.75 23.93 -0.75
C GLY A 13 1.46 23.09 -0.82
N ASN A 14 1.49 21.94 -1.51
CA ASN A 14 0.35 21.04 -1.61
C ASN A 14 0.41 19.96 -0.51
N TRP A 15 -0.75 19.44 -0.11
CA TRP A 15 -0.79 18.29 0.80
C TRP A 15 -0.12 17.08 0.15
N SER A 16 0.88 16.52 0.83
CA SER A 16 1.62 15.34 0.37
C SER A 16 1.03 14.07 0.97
N HIS A 17 0.96 14.03 2.30
CA HIS A 17 0.51 12.86 3.05
C HIS A 17 0.20 13.22 4.50
N LEU A 18 -0.39 12.29 5.23
CA LEU A 18 -0.54 12.36 6.67
C LEU A 18 0.48 11.41 7.31
N GLN A 19 1.42 11.98 8.07
CA GLN A 19 2.41 11.23 8.83
C GLN A 19 1.81 10.85 10.18
N ILE A 20 2.06 9.62 10.61
CA ILE A 20 1.60 9.07 11.88
C ILE A 20 2.81 8.54 12.66
N GLU A 21 2.84 8.82 13.96
CA GLU A 21 3.77 8.24 14.91
C GLU A 21 2.98 7.36 15.86
N VAL A 22 3.38 6.09 15.92
CA VAL A 22 2.77 5.08 16.79
C VAL A 22 3.81 4.68 17.82
N ASP A 23 3.44 4.86 19.09
CA ASP A 23 4.26 4.49 20.24
C ASP A 23 3.43 3.68 21.25
N ASP A 24 4.12 2.92 22.10
CA ASP A 24 3.52 2.12 23.17
C ASP A 24 2.36 1.23 22.63
N GLN A 25 2.54 0.66 21.44
CA GLN A 25 1.56 -0.22 20.83
C GLN A 25 1.78 -1.65 21.36
N PRO A 26 0.79 -2.24 22.05
CA PRO A 26 0.85 -3.65 22.43
C PRO A 26 0.57 -4.51 21.19
N VAL A 27 1.56 -5.30 20.76
CA VAL A 27 1.52 -6.31 19.70
C VAL A 27 0.12 -6.45 19.05
N GLY A 28 -0.09 -5.75 17.93
CA GLY A 28 -1.37 -5.69 17.23
C GLY A 28 -1.91 -7.07 16.82
N ASN A 29 -3.22 -7.19 16.62
CA ASN A 29 -3.87 -8.46 16.30
C ASN A 29 -3.46 -8.99 14.93
N PHE A 30 -3.16 -8.09 13.99
CA PHE A 30 -2.66 -8.46 12.68
C PHE A 30 -1.14 -8.36 12.64
N GLN A 31 -0.47 -9.46 12.35
CA GLN A 31 0.99 -9.55 12.36
C GLN A 31 1.52 -10.24 11.12
N ILE A 32 2.61 -9.71 10.58
CA ILE A 32 3.38 -10.44 9.58
C ILE A 32 4.41 -11.27 10.32
N HIS A 33 4.40 -12.57 10.06
CA HIS A 33 5.42 -13.50 10.51
C HIS A 33 6.29 -13.88 9.32
N SER A 34 7.59 -14.03 9.54
CA SER A 34 8.53 -14.43 8.49
C SER A 34 9.53 -15.45 9.03
N GLY A 35 10.05 -16.28 8.14
CA GLY A 35 11.06 -17.28 8.48
C GLY A 35 11.94 -17.65 7.29
N GLY A 36 12.50 -18.86 7.35
CA GLY A 36 13.38 -19.39 6.31
C GLY A 36 12.71 -19.50 4.94
N ASN A 37 13.54 -19.63 3.90
CA ASN A 37 13.14 -19.86 2.51
C ASN A 37 12.17 -18.82 1.96
N LEU A 38 12.39 -17.55 2.32
CA LEU A 38 11.65 -16.39 1.82
C LEU A 38 10.13 -16.43 2.06
N ARG A 39 9.70 -17.23 3.04
CA ARG A 39 8.30 -17.42 3.40
C ARG A 39 7.87 -16.44 4.48
N PHE A 40 6.62 -16.02 4.36
CA PHE A 40 5.95 -15.15 5.32
C PHE A 40 4.45 -15.44 5.35
N SER A 41 3.77 -14.92 6.36
CA SER A 41 2.32 -14.99 6.46
C SER A 41 1.79 -13.78 7.21
N LEU A 42 0.57 -13.37 6.88
CA LEU A 42 -0.18 -12.43 7.70
C LEU A 42 -1.11 -13.26 8.58
N THR A 43 -1.06 -13.06 9.89
CA THR A 43 -1.97 -13.67 10.86
C THR A 43 -2.90 -12.61 11.45
N ARG A 44 -4.04 -13.07 11.94
CA ARG A 44 -4.92 -12.34 12.86
C ARG A 44 -5.08 -13.18 14.11
N ASN A 45 -4.41 -12.80 15.19
CA ASN A 45 -4.21 -13.66 16.36
C ASN A 45 -3.59 -15.00 15.90
N GLU A 46 -4.29 -16.12 16.09
CA GLU A 46 -3.83 -17.46 15.67
C GLU A 46 -4.30 -17.85 14.25
N LEU A 47 -5.14 -17.04 13.60
CA LEU A 47 -5.70 -17.36 12.29
C LEU A 47 -4.85 -16.76 11.16
N THR A 48 -4.27 -17.61 10.31
CA THR A 48 -3.55 -17.13 9.12
C THR A 48 -4.50 -16.53 8.09
N VAL A 49 -4.31 -15.28 7.73
CA VAL A 49 -5.07 -14.52 6.72
C VAL A 49 -4.57 -14.83 5.31
N PHE A 50 -3.25 -14.91 5.12
CA PHE A 50 -2.64 -15.38 3.88
C PHE A 50 -1.23 -15.91 4.14
N TRP A 51 -0.75 -16.74 3.22
CA TRP A 51 0.63 -17.19 3.14
C TRP A 51 1.29 -16.53 1.93
N GLY A 52 2.53 -16.09 2.10
CA GLY A 52 3.36 -15.50 1.05
C GLY A 52 4.70 -16.20 0.94
N CYS A 53 5.25 -16.21 -0.27
CA CYS A 53 6.57 -16.74 -0.56
C CYS A 53 7.20 -15.90 -1.67
N ILE A 54 8.33 -15.25 -1.41
CA ILE A 54 9.09 -14.59 -2.48
C ILE A 54 9.76 -15.70 -3.28
N GLU A 55 9.62 -15.63 -4.61
CA GLU A 55 10.27 -16.56 -5.52
C GLU A 55 11.79 -16.46 -5.38
N PHE A 56 12.49 -17.60 -5.40
CA PHE A 56 13.94 -17.67 -5.22
C PHE A 56 14.74 -16.76 -6.18
N ASN A 57 14.26 -16.58 -7.41
CA ASN A 57 14.92 -15.73 -8.42
C ASN A 57 14.55 -14.24 -8.30
N TYR A 58 13.71 -13.87 -7.33
CA TYR A 58 13.27 -12.49 -7.09
C TYR A 58 12.58 -11.83 -8.29
N TYR A 59 11.88 -12.60 -9.14
CA TYR A 59 11.01 -12.03 -10.17
C TYR A 59 9.60 -11.72 -9.64
N GLY A 60 9.25 -12.21 -8.46
CA GLY A 60 7.92 -12.00 -7.91
C GLY A 60 7.68 -12.70 -6.59
N ALA A 61 6.43 -12.72 -6.17
CA ALA A 61 6.00 -13.39 -4.96
C ALA A 61 4.66 -14.12 -5.14
N TRP A 62 4.55 -15.29 -4.55
CA TRP A 62 3.29 -16.01 -4.41
C TRP A 62 2.50 -15.46 -3.22
N ILE A 63 1.18 -15.38 -3.39
CA ILE A 63 0.23 -15.17 -2.30
C ILE A 63 -0.90 -16.21 -2.37
N LEU A 64 -1.06 -16.95 -1.29
CA LEU A 64 -2.19 -17.85 -1.07
C LEU A 64 -3.09 -17.25 0.01
N ARG A 65 -4.29 -16.81 -0.38
CA ARG A 65 -5.25 -16.21 0.54
C ARG A 65 -6.01 -17.28 1.29
N ASN A 66 -6.26 -17.06 2.56
CA ASN A 66 -7.22 -17.87 3.31
C ASN A 66 -8.59 -17.19 3.15
N ASN A 67 -9.36 -17.62 2.15
CA ASN A 67 -10.65 -16.98 1.78
C ASN A 67 -11.71 -17.21 2.86
N PHE A 68 -11.68 -16.43 3.93
CA PHE A 68 -12.74 -16.42 4.96
C PHE A 68 -13.41 -15.06 5.04
N ASP A 69 -14.74 -15.07 5.18
CA ASP A 69 -15.53 -13.88 5.41
C ASP A 69 -15.31 -13.37 6.84
N TRP A 70 -14.97 -12.08 6.96
CA TRP A 70 -14.74 -11.48 8.27
C TRP A 70 -16.06 -10.99 8.85
N GLU A 71 -16.44 -11.54 10.01
CA GLU A 71 -17.47 -10.94 10.84
C GLU A 71 -17.15 -9.48 11.16
N LYS A 72 -18.18 -8.69 11.45
CA LYS A 72 -18.04 -7.25 11.68
C LYS A 72 -17.05 -6.93 12.81
N GLN A 73 -17.03 -7.73 13.88
CA GLN A 73 -16.10 -7.50 14.99
C GLN A 73 -14.64 -7.82 14.65
N ASN A 74 -14.38 -8.43 13.50
CA ASN A 74 -13.04 -8.80 13.05
C ASN A 74 -12.50 -7.85 11.97
N MET A 75 -13.25 -6.80 11.61
CA MET A 75 -12.81 -5.82 10.62
C MET A 75 -11.82 -4.84 11.23
N ILE A 76 -10.77 -4.51 10.47
CA ILE A 76 -9.76 -3.52 10.86
C ILE A 76 -10.40 -2.13 10.93
N ILE A 77 -11.21 -1.77 9.92
CA ILE A 77 -12.01 -0.55 9.90
C ILE A 77 -13.49 -0.94 10.06
N PRO A 78 -14.20 -0.39 11.06
CA PRO A 78 -15.64 -0.58 11.18
C PRO A 78 -16.40 -0.09 9.94
N PRO A 79 -17.54 -0.71 9.57
CA PRO A 79 -18.29 -0.30 8.38
C PRO A 79 -18.69 1.19 8.38
N ILE A 80 -18.26 1.93 7.35
CA ILE A 80 -18.57 3.36 7.20
C ILE A 80 -20.08 3.59 7.05
N THR A 81 -20.66 4.38 7.95
CA THR A 81 -22.10 4.63 8.05
C THR A 81 -22.55 5.81 7.17
N SER A 82 -23.85 5.89 6.89
CA SER A 82 -24.43 7.07 6.23
C SER A 82 -24.15 8.37 6.98
N ASN A 83 -24.17 8.35 8.32
CA ASN A 83 -23.89 9.52 9.13
C ASN A 83 -22.45 10.04 8.91
N GLN A 84 -21.47 9.13 8.77
CA GLN A 84 -20.09 9.52 8.48
C GLN A 84 -19.93 10.13 7.08
N ILE A 85 -20.73 9.67 6.10
CA ILE A 85 -20.77 10.28 4.76
C ILE A 85 -21.40 11.68 4.81
N GLU A 86 -22.49 11.86 5.55
CA GLU A 86 -23.12 13.18 5.69
C GLU A 86 -22.22 14.15 6.47
N ASN A 87 -21.51 13.67 7.50
CA ASN A 87 -20.49 14.47 8.19
C ASN A 87 -19.40 14.97 7.24
N TYR A 88 -18.92 14.13 6.31
CA TYR A 88 -17.98 14.54 5.28
C TYR A 88 -18.55 15.65 4.39
N LYS A 89 -19.77 15.46 3.88
CA LYS A 89 -20.44 16.44 3.01
C LYS A 89 -20.66 17.80 3.69
N CYS A 90 -20.96 17.78 4.99
CA CYS A 90 -21.16 18.99 5.79
C CYS A 90 -19.86 19.57 6.35
N SER A 91 -18.72 18.88 6.20
CA SER A 91 -17.46 19.35 6.74
C SER A 91 -16.91 20.52 5.92
N ASN A 92 -16.18 21.42 6.57
CA ASN A 92 -15.47 22.50 5.88
C ASN A 92 -14.26 22.00 5.08
N GLN A 93 -13.86 20.72 5.27
CA GLN A 93 -12.75 20.13 4.54
C GLN A 93 -13.21 19.74 3.15
N LYS A 94 -12.84 20.55 2.15
CA LYS A 94 -13.22 20.32 0.75
C LYS A 94 -12.40 19.20 0.11
N ASP A 95 -11.20 18.94 0.63
CA ASP A 95 -10.36 17.87 0.12
C ASP A 95 -10.79 16.50 0.69
N LYS A 96 -11.29 15.65 -0.20
CA LYS A 96 -11.75 14.30 0.11
C LYS A 96 -10.63 13.41 0.63
N ILE A 97 -9.43 13.47 0.03
CA ILE A 97 -8.29 12.63 0.36
C ILE A 97 -7.81 12.96 1.77
N ILE A 98 -7.72 14.25 2.11
CA ILE A 98 -7.30 14.68 3.46
C ILE A 98 -8.34 14.28 4.52
N TYR A 99 -9.63 14.51 4.26
CA TYR A 99 -10.69 14.15 5.21
C TYR A 99 -10.67 12.65 5.52
N TRP A 100 -10.66 11.81 4.48
CA TRP A 100 -10.71 10.36 4.66
C TRP A 100 -9.41 9.79 5.21
N SER A 101 -8.26 10.41 4.94
CA SER A 101 -6.99 10.03 5.58
C SER A 101 -7.09 10.14 7.10
N ARG A 102 -7.55 11.29 7.62
CA ARG A 102 -7.75 11.51 9.06
C ARG A 102 -8.82 10.57 9.62
N PHE A 103 -9.92 10.37 8.90
CA PHE A 103 -10.96 9.41 9.29
C PHE A 103 -10.42 7.99 9.48
N PHE A 104 -9.58 7.50 8.56
CA PHE A 104 -9.03 6.14 8.64
C PHE A 104 -8.06 6.01 9.81
N ILE A 105 -7.21 7.00 10.05
CA ILE A 105 -6.31 6.99 11.21
C ILE A 105 -7.09 7.05 12.52
N ASP A 106 -8.11 7.90 12.63
CA ASP A 106 -8.99 7.93 13.81
C ASP A 106 -9.73 6.61 14.03
N SER A 107 -10.09 5.92 12.95
CA SER A 107 -10.73 4.60 13.00
C SER A 107 -9.76 3.51 13.44
N LEU A 108 -8.54 3.51 12.91
CA LEU A 108 -7.47 2.59 13.33
C LEU A 108 -7.09 2.80 14.80
N MET A 109 -7.05 4.05 15.25
CA MET A 109 -6.75 4.40 16.64
C MET A 109 -7.77 3.80 17.63
N LYS A 110 -9.04 3.71 17.21
CA LYS A 110 -10.15 3.17 18.01
C LYS A 110 -10.39 1.68 17.78
N SER A 111 -9.70 1.07 16.83
CA SER A 111 -9.91 -0.32 16.45
C SER A 111 -9.18 -1.25 17.41
N GLU A 112 -9.88 -2.29 17.85
CA GLU A 112 -9.27 -3.42 18.57
C GLU A 112 -8.53 -4.37 17.64
N ASN A 113 -8.62 -4.19 16.31
CA ASN A 113 -8.05 -5.07 15.29
C ASN A 113 -6.97 -4.35 14.48
N THR A 114 -6.01 -3.73 15.15
CA THR A 114 -4.97 -2.96 14.46
C THR A 114 -3.84 -3.85 13.93
N PHE A 115 -3.27 -3.45 12.79
CA PHE A 115 -2.01 -3.97 12.25
C PHE A 115 -0.87 -2.95 12.44
N LEU A 116 -1.16 -1.82 13.09
CA LEU A 116 -0.16 -0.82 13.41
C LEU A 116 0.77 -1.36 14.50
N TYR A 117 2.05 -1.09 14.33
CA TYR A 117 3.10 -1.36 15.30
C TYR A 117 3.95 -0.09 15.49
N ASP A 118 4.79 -0.09 16.52
CA ASP A 118 5.62 1.07 16.86
C ASP A 118 6.49 1.53 15.70
N GLY A 119 6.46 2.84 15.43
CA GLY A 119 7.24 3.49 14.39
C GLY A 119 6.47 4.57 13.63
N LYS A 120 7.12 5.07 12.59
CA LYS A 120 6.58 6.08 11.68
C LYS A 120 5.77 5.41 10.57
N TRP A 121 4.55 5.87 10.38
CA TRP A 121 3.62 5.46 9.35
C TRP A 121 3.24 6.65 8.48
N LYS A 122 2.78 6.37 7.27
CA LYS A 122 2.33 7.35 6.29
C LYS A 122 1.04 6.85 5.64
N ILE A 123 0.05 7.72 5.52
CA ILE A 123 -1.09 7.53 4.62
C ILE A 123 -1.06 8.58 3.51
N SER A 124 -1.09 8.13 2.27
CA SER A 124 -0.96 8.97 1.07
C SER A 124 -1.83 8.47 -0.07
N GLN A 125 -2.05 9.30 -1.08
CA GLN A 125 -2.81 8.89 -2.25
C GLN A 125 -2.02 7.91 -3.13
N GLY A 126 -2.68 6.84 -3.55
CA GLY A 126 -2.25 5.99 -4.65
C GLY A 126 -2.82 6.45 -5.98
N PHE A 127 -2.02 6.35 -7.04
CA PHE A 127 -2.37 6.76 -8.39
C PHE A 127 -2.53 5.55 -9.30
N LEU A 128 -3.56 5.55 -10.16
CA LEU A 128 -3.81 4.42 -11.07
C LEU A 128 -3.05 4.53 -12.40
N LYS A 129 -2.43 5.70 -12.65
CA LYS A 129 -1.68 5.98 -13.86
C LYS A 129 -0.40 6.70 -13.49
N TRP A 130 0.70 6.28 -14.11
CA TRP A 130 1.94 7.03 -14.02
C TRP A 130 1.73 8.42 -14.62
N LYS A 131 1.95 9.45 -13.82
CA LYS A 131 2.05 10.83 -14.29
C LYS A 131 3.50 11.24 -14.15
N ARG A 132 4.08 11.81 -15.21
CA ARG A 132 5.41 12.44 -15.14
C ARG A 132 5.33 13.54 -14.10
N GLN A 133 6.03 13.35 -13.01
CA GLN A 133 6.02 14.25 -11.87
C GLN A 133 7.44 14.69 -11.55
N LYS A 134 7.54 15.87 -10.93
CA LYS A 134 8.79 16.36 -10.35
C LYS A 134 9.32 15.32 -9.37
N LEU A 135 10.64 15.11 -9.33
CA LEU A 135 11.25 14.32 -8.27
C LEU A 135 10.92 15.02 -6.95
N ASP A 136 10.07 14.41 -6.13
CA ASP A 136 9.94 14.74 -4.73
C ASP A 136 10.59 13.63 -3.89
N LEU A 137 10.93 13.95 -2.64
CA LEU A 137 11.49 12.99 -1.69
C LEU A 137 10.51 11.90 -1.27
N PHE A 138 9.25 12.00 -1.69
CA PHE A 138 8.17 11.17 -1.20
C PHE A 138 7.83 10.10 -2.22
N GLU A 139 7.80 8.86 -1.74
CA GLU A 139 7.33 7.75 -2.55
C GLU A 139 5.88 7.98 -3.01
N LYS A 140 5.67 7.78 -4.31
CA LYS A 140 4.37 7.84 -4.97
C LYS A 140 3.98 6.44 -5.39
N TRP A 141 2.80 6.04 -4.96
CA TRP A 141 2.28 4.71 -5.22
C TRP A 141 1.59 4.68 -6.58
N ILE A 142 2.05 3.82 -7.47
CA ILE A 142 1.30 3.45 -8.66
C ILE A 142 0.60 2.12 -8.36
N VAL A 143 -0.73 2.13 -8.41
CA VAL A 143 -1.56 0.98 -8.10
C VAL A 143 -2.15 0.43 -9.39
N PHE A 144 -1.85 -0.83 -9.68
CA PHE A 144 -2.29 -1.54 -10.88
C PHE A 144 -3.44 -2.52 -10.58
N GLU A 145 -4.03 -3.05 -11.65
CA GLU A 145 -5.03 -4.13 -11.63
C GLU A 145 -6.32 -3.86 -10.83
N THR A 146 -6.74 -2.59 -10.72
CA THR A 146 -7.97 -2.23 -10.00
C THR A 146 -9.24 -2.85 -10.57
N ASP A 147 -9.25 -3.22 -11.85
CA ASP A 147 -10.42 -3.79 -12.53
C ASP A 147 -10.56 -5.30 -12.33
N ASN A 148 -9.43 -6.00 -12.11
CA ASN A 148 -9.35 -7.46 -12.05
C ASN A 148 -9.05 -8.00 -10.64
N VAL A 149 -9.08 -7.15 -9.60
CA VAL A 149 -8.75 -7.55 -8.21
C VAL A 149 -9.50 -8.80 -7.74
N PHE A 150 -10.75 -8.96 -8.16
CA PHE A 150 -11.63 -10.06 -7.73
C PHE A 150 -11.67 -11.25 -8.69
N THR A 151 -10.95 -11.19 -9.82
CA THR A 151 -10.86 -12.31 -10.76
C THR A 151 -9.67 -13.22 -10.46
N ASN A 152 -8.73 -12.77 -9.63
CA ASN A 152 -7.56 -13.55 -9.28
C ASN A 152 -7.93 -14.80 -8.47
N SER A 153 -7.35 -15.94 -8.85
CA SER A 153 -7.41 -17.20 -8.11
C SER A 153 -6.90 -17.03 -6.68
N GLN A 154 -7.38 -17.88 -5.77
CA GLN A 154 -7.00 -17.83 -4.34
C GLN A 154 -5.48 -17.89 -4.12
N LEU A 155 -4.79 -18.70 -4.93
CA LEU A 155 -3.35 -18.67 -5.14
C LEU A 155 -3.05 -17.73 -6.32
N THR A 156 -2.17 -16.75 -6.12
CA THR A 156 -1.82 -15.78 -7.17
C THR A 156 -0.30 -15.57 -7.16
N TYR A 157 0.29 -15.53 -8.35
CA TYR A 157 1.65 -15.02 -8.54
C TYR A 157 1.63 -13.53 -8.82
N LEU A 158 2.46 -12.77 -8.11
CA LEU A 158 2.66 -11.33 -8.31
C LEU A 158 4.01 -11.13 -8.98
N ASP A 159 3.99 -10.92 -10.30
CA ASP A 159 5.18 -10.62 -11.09
C ASP A 159 5.63 -9.17 -10.84
N TRP A 160 6.89 -8.98 -10.43
CA TRP A 160 7.49 -7.67 -10.21
C TRP A 160 7.93 -7.01 -11.52
N GLY A 161 8.17 -7.79 -12.58
CA GLY A 161 8.62 -7.28 -13.87
C GLY A 161 9.77 -6.26 -13.73
N ILE A 162 9.71 -5.20 -14.54
CA ILE A 162 10.74 -4.14 -14.54
C ILE A 162 10.36 -2.97 -13.61
N ASN A 163 9.07 -2.78 -13.33
CA ASN A 163 8.55 -1.59 -12.65
C ASN A 163 7.94 -1.90 -11.26
N GLY A 164 8.14 -3.11 -10.75
CA GLY A 164 7.42 -3.62 -9.59
C GLY A 164 6.06 -4.21 -9.97
N SER A 165 5.43 -4.93 -9.03
CA SER A 165 4.09 -5.48 -9.20
C SER A 165 3.06 -4.36 -9.09
N GLY A 166 3.05 -3.66 -7.94
CA GLY A 166 2.07 -2.62 -7.64
C GLY A 166 0.61 -3.10 -7.68
N ASN A 167 0.35 -4.41 -7.65
CA ASN A 167 -1.00 -4.96 -7.75
C ASN A 167 -1.84 -4.62 -6.52
N LEU A 168 -3.12 -4.32 -6.73
CA LEU A 168 -4.10 -4.27 -5.65
C LEU A 168 -4.66 -5.68 -5.39
N VAL A 169 -4.57 -6.16 -4.15
CA VAL A 169 -4.95 -7.52 -3.77
C VAL A 169 -6.07 -7.51 -2.74
N ALA A 170 -7.17 -8.19 -3.04
CA ALA A 170 -8.28 -8.36 -2.10
C ALA A 170 -8.01 -9.51 -1.13
N LEU A 171 -8.16 -9.27 0.18
CA LEU A 171 -8.17 -10.33 1.20
C LEU A 171 -9.47 -11.14 1.29
N LYS A 172 -10.54 -10.71 0.60
CA LYS A 172 -11.88 -11.29 0.70
C LYS A 172 -12.38 -11.71 -0.66
N ASP A 173 -13.32 -12.64 -0.65
CA ASP A 173 -14.03 -13.05 -1.86
C ASP A 173 -14.78 -11.89 -2.52
N THR A 174 -15.10 -12.10 -3.79
CA THR A 174 -15.83 -11.14 -4.62
C THR A 174 -17.15 -10.74 -3.98
N PRO A 175 -17.37 -9.45 -3.68
CA PRO A 175 -18.66 -9.00 -3.15
C PRO A 175 -19.80 -9.27 -4.13
N ASN A 176 -20.93 -9.78 -3.61
CA ASN A 176 -22.12 -10.03 -4.41
C ASN A 176 -22.72 -8.71 -4.92
N GLU A 177 -22.83 -8.57 -6.23
CA GLU A 177 -23.30 -7.35 -6.91
C GLU A 177 -24.73 -6.95 -6.55
N SER A 178 -25.55 -7.93 -6.17
CA SER A 178 -26.96 -7.73 -5.84
C SER A 178 -27.19 -7.35 -4.37
N GLU A 179 -26.17 -7.45 -3.52
CA GLU A 179 -26.30 -7.17 -2.09
C GLU A 179 -26.56 -5.68 -1.83
N GLY A 180 -27.36 -5.38 -0.80
CA GLY A 180 -27.79 -4.01 -0.51
C GLY A 180 -26.63 -3.05 -0.26
N ARG A 181 -25.52 -3.55 0.31
CA ARG A 181 -24.35 -2.73 0.62
C ARG A 181 -23.58 -2.29 -0.62
N VAL A 182 -23.42 -3.17 -1.62
CA VAL A 182 -22.80 -2.81 -2.91
C VAL A 182 -23.70 -1.83 -3.66
N LYS A 183 -25.01 -2.07 -3.72
CA LYS A 183 -25.98 -1.12 -4.32
C LYS A 183 -25.91 0.27 -3.70
N TRP A 184 -25.80 0.35 -2.37
CA TRP A 184 -25.63 1.62 -1.68
C TRP A 184 -24.32 2.30 -2.05
N TRP A 185 -23.20 1.56 -2.09
CA TRP A 185 -21.92 2.14 -2.52
C TRP A 185 -21.91 2.60 -3.97
N ARG A 186 -22.56 1.86 -4.89
CA ARG A 186 -22.75 2.28 -6.29
C ARG A 186 -23.44 3.65 -6.38
N LYS A 187 -24.46 3.87 -5.56
CA LYS A 187 -25.11 5.20 -5.44
C LYS A 187 -24.10 6.27 -4.98
N LYS A 188 -23.27 5.97 -3.97
CA LYS A 188 -22.27 6.92 -3.47
C LYS A 188 -21.14 7.21 -4.46
N VAL A 189 -20.76 6.24 -5.28
CA VAL A 189 -19.80 6.43 -6.37
C VAL A 189 -20.35 7.45 -7.37
N LYS A 190 -21.59 7.28 -7.83
CA LYS A 190 -22.25 8.24 -8.75
C LYS A 190 -22.40 9.63 -8.14
N GLU A 191 -22.67 9.71 -6.84
CA GLU A 191 -22.75 10.98 -6.11
C GLU A 191 -21.37 11.64 -5.86
N GLY A 192 -20.26 10.98 -6.19
CA GLY A 192 -18.90 11.47 -5.92
C GLY A 192 -18.50 11.42 -4.44
N THR A 193 -19.33 10.84 -3.57
CA THR A 193 -19.15 10.84 -2.10
C THR A 193 -18.68 9.51 -1.52
N CYS A 194 -18.41 8.52 -2.39
CA CYS A 194 -17.86 7.23 -1.97
C CYS A 194 -16.44 7.42 -1.39
N PRO A 195 -16.15 6.98 -0.16
CA PRO A 195 -14.82 7.14 0.44
C PRO A 195 -13.73 6.37 -0.32
N PRO A 196 -12.46 6.82 -0.30
CA PRO A 196 -11.34 6.11 -0.91
C PRO A 196 -11.09 4.72 -0.30
N ILE A 197 -10.71 3.73 -1.12
CA ILE A 197 -10.29 2.41 -0.63
C ILE A 197 -9.01 2.57 0.20
N LEU A 198 -8.93 1.87 1.35
CA LEU A 198 -7.74 1.85 2.18
C LEU A 198 -6.95 0.56 1.89
N ALA A 199 -5.72 0.72 1.43
CA ALA A 199 -4.81 -0.38 1.18
C ALA A 199 -3.53 -0.25 2.02
N TRP A 200 -2.95 -1.39 2.40
CA TRP A 200 -1.67 -1.49 3.08
C TRP A 200 -0.62 -2.00 2.10
N TYR A 201 0.44 -1.22 1.88
CA TYR A 201 1.57 -1.67 1.08
C TYR A 201 2.44 -2.65 1.88
N ILE A 202 2.70 -3.83 1.30
CA ILE A 202 3.56 -4.86 1.89
C ILE A 202 4.79 -5.05 1.00
N ASN A 203 5.96 -4.69 1.53
CA ASN A 203 7.23 -4.72 0.79
C ASN A 203 7.59 -6.09 0.22
N SER A 204 7.32 -7.18 0.95
CA SER A 204 7.66 -8.54 0.49
C SER A 204 6.79 -9.03 -0.67
N LEU A 205 5.68 -8.35 -0.95
CA LEU A 205 4.83 -8.62 -2.11
C LEU A 205 5.04 -7.58 -3.22
N ASP A 206 5.59 -6.41 -2.89
CA ASP A 206 5.55 -5.21 -3.72
C ASP A 206 4.13 -4.90 -4.22
N ALA A 207 3.17 -5.01 -3.29
CA ALA A 207 1.73 -4.96 -3.60
C ALA A 207 0.91 -4.30 -2.49
N PHE A 208 -0.31 -3.90 -2.85
CA PHE A 208 -1.24 -3.21 -1.98
C PHE A 208 -2.35 -4.15 -1.54
N ILE A 209 -2.39 -4.49 -0.25
CA ILE A 209 -3.45 -5.33 0.31
C ILE A 209 -4.64 -4.47 0.71
N ILE A 210 -5.84 -4.77 0.20
CA ILE A 210 -7.06 -4.05 0.60
C ILE A 210 -7.40 -4.39 2.05
N ILE A 211 -7.33 -3.37 2.92
CA ILE A 211 -7.69 -3.45 4.34
C ILE A 211 -9.15 -3.05 4.56
N ASP A 212 -9.61 -2.03 3.85
CA ASP A 212 -11.02 -1.64 3.85
C ASP A 212 -11.44 -1.12 2.47
N GLY A 213 -12.66 -1.51 2.06
CA GLY A 213 -13.26 -1.02 0.83
C GLY A 213 -13.50 -2.06 -0.26
N HIS A 214 -13.43 -3.37 -0.01
CA HIS A 214 -13.73 -4.40 -1.03
C HIS A 214 -15.07 -4.14 -1.76
N ARG A 215 -16.14 -3.87 -1.00
CA ARG A 215 -17.47 -3.53 -1.56
C ARG A 215 -17.49 -2.18 -2.29
N ARG A 216 -16.65 -1.23 -1.88
CA ARG A 216 -16.51 0.08 -2.53
C ARG A 216 -15.78 -0.05 -3.84
N LEU A 217 -14.70 -0.83 -3.88
CA LEU A 217 -13.99 -1.19 -5.11
C LEU A 217 -14.92 -1.89 -6.10
N LYS A 218 -15.68 -2.91 -5.66
CA LYS A 218 -16.65 -3.57 -6.54
C LYS A 218 -17.71 -2.60 -7.07
N ALA A 219 -18.13 -1.62 -6.26
CA ALA A 219 -19.04 -0.57 -6.71
C ALA A 219 -18.40 0.36 -7.76
N TYR A 220 -17.12 0.74 -7.61
CA TYR A 220 -16.37 1.50 -8.60
C TYR A 220 -16.26 0.74 -9.93
N GLN A 221 -15.89 -0.54 -9.89
CA GLN A 221 -15.84 -1.43 -11.07
C GLN A 221 -17.19 -1.52 -11.79
N LEU A 222 -18.28 -1.72 -11.04
CA LEU A 222 -19.63 -1.82 -11.62
C LEU A 222 -20.17 -0.51 -12.22
N GLU A 223 -19.63 0.62 -11.80
CA GLU A 223 -19.96 1.93 -12.38
C GLU A 223 -18.93 2.42 -13.39
N ASN A 224 -17.88 1.61 -13.67
CA ASN A 224 -16.79 1.95 -14.57
C ASN A 224 -16.17 3.33 -14.26
N ILE A 225 -15.95 3.60 -12.97
CA ILE A 225 -15.35 4.84 -12.47
C ILE A 225 -14.06 4.47 -11.73
N GLU A 226 -12.97 5.18 -12.03
CA GLU A 226 -11.69 4.98 -11.37
C GLU A 226 -11.80 5.18 -9.84
N PRO A 227 -11.36 4.21 -9.02
CA PRO A 227 -11.38 4.35 -7.58
C PRO A 227 -10.31 5.33 -7.08
N GLU A 228 -10.61 6.05 -6.01
CA GLU A 228 -9.59 6.69 -5.19
C GLU A 228 -9.03 5.68 -4.19
N ILE A 229 -7.70 5.65 -4.05
CA ILE A 229 -7.00 4.73 -3.15
C ILE A 229 -6.12 5.55 -2.20
N LEU A 230 -6.23 5.25 -0.91
CA LEU A 230 -5.30 5.66 0.12
C LEU A 230 -4.42 4.48 0.47
N VAL A 231 -3.11 4.69 0.38
CA VAL A 231 -2.09 3.71 0.73
C VAL A 231 -1.52 4.08 2.08
N LEU A 232 -1.56 3.11 3.00
CA LEU A 232 -0.87 3.14 4.26
C LEU A 232 0.41 2.30 4.16
N ASN A 233 1.52 2.83 4.67
CA ASN A 233 2.78 2.10 4.80
C ASN A 233 3.55 2.58 6.04
N THR A 234 4.39 1.72 6.58
CA THR A 234 5.45 2.17 7.50
C THR A 234 6.61 2.74 6.73
N MET A 235 7.32 3.64 7.39
CA MET A 235 8.50 4.28 6.82
C MET A 235 9.69 4.25 7.76
N ARG A 236 10.87 4.28 7.15
CA ARG A 236 12.15 4.50 7.79
C ARG A 236 12.84 5.69 7.14
N GLU A 237 13.35 6.57 7.98
CA GLU A 237 14.25 7.63 7.54
C GLU A 237 15.68 7.08 7.45
N GLU A 238 16.30 7.26 6.31
CA GLU A 238 17.68 6.85 6.04
C GLU A 238 18.50 8.05 5.58
N TYR A 239 19.57 8.34 6.31
CA TYR A 239 20.50 9.39 5.97
C TYR A 239 21.60 8.82 5.08
N TYR A 240 21.69 9.35 3.87
CA TYR A 240 22.76 9.04 2.93
C TYR A 240 23.69 10.25 2.84
N PRO A 241 24.96 10.14 3.29
CA PRO A 241 25.92 11.21 3.09
C PRO A 241 26.09 11.44 1.58
N LYS A 242 25.81 12.66 1.12
CA LYS A 242 25.95 13.02 -0.30
C LYS A 242 27.43 13.13 -0.66
N ASP A 243 27.82 12.54 -1.79
CA ASP A 243 29.17 12.67 -2.33
C ASP A 243 29.42 14.08 -2.85
N MET A 244 30.38 14.79 -2.24
CA MET A 244 30.78 16.14 -2.65
C MET A 244 31.26 16.19 -4.11
N THR A 245 31.91 15.12 -4.58
CA THR A 245 32.35 14.98 -5.98
C THR A 245 31.16 14.96 -6.93
N ARG A 246 30.07 14.29 -6.55
CA ARG A 246 28.82 14.27 -7.33
C ARG A 246 28.20 15.66 -7.41
N ARG A 247 28.21 16.43 -6.31
CA ARG A 247 27.69 17.83 -6.30
C ARG A 247 28.48 18.71 -7.27
N GLU A 248 29.81 18.67 -7.21
CA GLU A 248 30.68 19.43 -8.11
C GLU A 248 30.46 19.05 -9.58
N ASN A 249 30.34 17.76 -9.86
CA ASN A 249 30.05 17.27 -11.21
C ASN A 249 28.69 17.75 -11.74
N ILE A 250 27.67 17.80 -10.88
CA ILE A 250 26.34 18.32 -11.25
C ILE A 250 26.44 19.80 -11.63
N VAL A 251 27.05 20.64 -10.78
CA VAL A 251 27.21 22.08 -11.07
C VAL A 251 27.99 22.28 -12.38
N LYS A 252 29.11 21.57 -12.55
CA LYS A 252 29.91 21.63 -13.77
C LYS A 252 29.12 21.20 -15.01
N SER A 253 28.26 20.18 -14.89
CA SER A 253 27.42 19.72 -16.01
C SER A 253 26.36 20.76 -16.42
N ILE A 254 25.79 21.50 -15.44
CA ILE A 254 24.86 22.60 -15.70
C ILE A 254 25.59 23.73 -16.45
N GLU A 255 26.78 24.13 -15.98
CA GLU A 255 27.59 25.15 -16.63
C GLU A 255 27.95 24.77 -18.08
N ILE A 256 28.44 23.55 -18.29
CA ILE A 256 28.74 23.03 -19.63
C ILE A 256 27.49 23.09 -20.51
N ARG A 257 26.33 22.68 -19.99
CA ARG A 257 25.07 22.67 -20.74
C ARG A 257 24.59 24.07 -21.11
N GLN A 258 24.75 25.05 -20.22
CA GLN A 258 24.35 26.44 -20.46
C GLN A 258 25.27 27.18 -21.45
N ASN A 259 26.55 26.78 -21.50
CA ASN A 259 27.55 27.36 -22.39
C ASN A 259 27.69 26.59 -23.72
N HIS A 260 27.00 25.46 -23.89
CA HIS A 260 27.13 24.65 -25.10
C HIS A 260 26.52 25.36 -26.32
N PRO A 261 27.26 25.52 -27.43
CA PRO A 261 26.85 26.37 -28.55
C PRO A 261 25.59 25.89 -29.28
N SER A 262 25.35 24.57 -29.32
CA SER A 262 24.26 23.97 -30.11
C SER A 262 23.23 23.15 -29.31
N LYS A 263 23.38 23.03 -27.98
CA LYS A 263 22.44 22.27 -27.16
C LYS A 263 21.44 23.23 -26.52
N ALA A 264 20.19 22.80 -26.42
CA ALA A 264 19.16 23.57 -25.73
C ALA A 264 19.57 23.81 -24.27
N LYS A 265 19.51 25.09 -23.87
CA LYS A 265 19.75 25.54 -22.49
C LYS A 265 18.69 24.95 -21.56
N LEU A 266 19.08 24.69 -20.31
CA LEU A 266 18.14 24.30 -19.27
C LEU A 266 17.31 25.52 -18.86
N SER A 267 16.03 25.31 -18.53
CA SER A 267 15.24 26.36 -17.91
C SER A 267 15.72 26.64 -16.49
N ILE A 268 15.32 27.77 -15.91
CA ILE A 268 15.62 28.08 -14.50
C ILE A 268 15.02 27.01 -13.58
N ASP A 269 13.82 26.55 -13.89
CA ASP A 269 13.13 25.52 -13.10
C ASP A 269 13.86 24.17 -13.14
N ASP A 270 14.42 23.79 -14.31
CA ASP A 270 15.25 22.59 -14.44
C ASP A 270 16.53 22.71 -13.60
N ILE A 271 17.21 23.88 -13.67
CA ILE A 271 18.42 24.12 -12.88
C ILE A 271 18.12 24.04 -11.38
N ASN A 272 17.07 24.73 -10.93
CA ASN A 272 16.66 24.73 -9.53
C ASN A 272 16.34 23.31 -9.06
N SER A 273 15.61 22.53 -9.87
CA SER A 273 15.27 21.14 -9.52
C SER A 273 16.51 20.26 -9.37
N ILE A 274 17.47 20.37 -10.29
CA ILE A 274 18.73 19.61 -10.25
C ILE A 274 19.58 20.01 -9.03
N LEU A 275 19.67 21.32 -8.74
CA LEU A 275 20.44 21.81 -7.60
C LEU A 275 19.80 21.43 -6.27
N ILE A 276 18.46 21.53 -6.15
CA ILE A 276 17.75 21.04 -4.97
C ILE A 276 18.08 19.56 -4.75
N GLU A 277 17.95 18.70 -5.76
CA GLU A 277 18.27 17.26 -5.62
C GLU A 277 19.72 16.99 -5.17
N ALA A 278 20.68 17.76 -5.69
CA ALA A 278 22.10 17.63 -5.38
C ALA A 278 22.44 18.05 -3.94
N TYR A 279 21.76 19.08 -3.43
CA TYR A 279 22.02 19.69 -2.14
C TYR A 279 20.99 19.35 -1.06
N ASP A 280 19.94 18.60 -1.37
CA ASP A 280 18.98 18.13 -0.38
C ASP A 280 19.65 17.14 0.59
N GLU A 281 19.70 17.53 1.87
CA GLU A 281 20.27 16.74 2.97
C GLU A 281 19.20 16.11 3.86
N ARG A 282 17.92 16.27 3.52
CA ARG A 282 16.82 15.59 4.22
C ARG A 282 16.99 14.07 4.07
N PRO A 283 16.58 13.27 5.08
CA PRO A 283 16.66 11.82 4.98
C PRO A 283 15.79 11.30 3.84
N SER A 284 16.26 10.25 3.18
CA SER A 284 15.42 9.45 2.30
C SER A 284 14.39 8.71 3.12
N ILE A 285 13.13 8.79 2.69
CA ILE A 285 12.03 8.05 3.31
C ILE A 285 11.86 6.77 2.50
N ARG A 286 12.11 5.62 3.14
CA ARG A 286 11.87 4.31 2.53
C ARG A 286 10.65 3.64 3.13
N PRO A 287 9.79 3.00 2.31
CA PRO A 287 8.75 2.16 2.84
C PRO A 287 9.41 0.91 3.43
N ILE A 288 8.92 0.49 4.58
CA ILE A 288 9.31 -0.78 5.18
C ILE A 288 8.06 -1.52 5.61
N THR A 289 8.20 -2.82 5.81
CA THR A 289 7.20 -3.66 6.47
C THR A 289 7.95 -4.46 7.53
N LYS A 290 7.56 -4.36 8.80
CA LYS A 290 8.13 -5.16 9.88
C LYS A 290 7.41 -6.50 9.94
N SER A 291 8.19 -7.53 10.22
CA SER A 291 7.71 -8.87 10.51
C SER A 291 8.29 -9.36 11.83
N ILE A 292 7.66 -10.35 12.41
CA ILE A 292 8.13 -11.08 13.58
C ILE A 292 8.78 -12.37 13.08
N ALA A 293 10.06 -12.56 13.41
CA ALA A 293 10.73 -13.82 13.19
C ALA A 293 10.19 -14.87 14.17
N GLN A 294 9.80 -16.03 13.66
CA GLN A 294 9.23 -17.11 14.47
C GLN A 294 10.06 -18.40 14.33
N ALA A 295 10.26 -19.11 15.44
CA ALA A 295 10.88 -20.43 15.43
C ALA A 295 9.98 -21.45 14.71
N ASP A 296 10.60 -22.41 14.03
CA ASP A 296 9.89 -23.49 13.29
C ASP A 296 8.87 -22.99 12.24
N PHE A 297 8.96 -21.70 11.88
CA PHE A 297 8.00 -21.05 10.98
C PHE A 297 7.86 -21.78 9.66
N GLU A 298 8.98 -22.25 9.11
CA GLU A 298 9.01 -22.91 7.82
C GLU A 298 8.17 -24.20 7.81
N GLU A 299 8.32 -25.04 8.83
CA GLU A 299 7.60 -26.30 8.96
C GLU A 299 6.09 -26.05 9.13
N ILE A 300 5.73 -25.10 9.99
CA ILE A 300 4.34 -24.68 10.21
C ILE A 300 3.73 -24.18 8.90
N TRP A 301 4.43 -23.30 8.19
CA TRP A 301 3.99 -22.72 6.94
C TRP A 301 3.77 -23.80 5.87
N ILE A 302 4.72 -24.74 5.71
CA ILE A 302 4.58 -25.84 4.75
C ILE A 302 3.36 -26.70 5.09
N ASN A 303 3.20 -27.05 6.37
CA ASN A 303 2.10 -27.90 6.83
C ASN A 303 0.74 -27.23 6.61
N ASP A 304 0.67 -25.91 6.79
CA ASP A 304 -0.54 -25.13 6.51
C ASP A 304 -0.85 -25.06 5.01
N VAL A 305 0.13 -24.70 4.18
CA VAL A 305 -0.07 -24.58 2.72
C VAL A 305 -0.41 -25.94 2.10
N LYS A 306 0.15 -27.05 2.60
CA LYS A 306 -0.21 -28.40 2.15
C LYS A 306 -1.67 -28.77 2.39
N LYS A 307 -2.40 -28.12 3.31
CA LYS A 307 -3.84 -28.35 3.52
C LYS A 307 -4.68 -27.91 2.30
N PHE A 308 -4.10 -27.12 1.40
CA PHE A 308 -4.72 -26.68 0.16
C PHE A 308 -4.50 -27.64 -1.01
N ARG A 309 -3.73 -28.73 -0.82
CA ARG A 309 -3.63 -29.80 -1.80
C ARG A 309 -4.98 -30.44 -2.05
N ASN A 310 -5.25 -30.77 -3.30
CA ASN A 310 -6.51 -31.36 -3.77
C ASN A 310 -7.74 -30.46 -3.61
N GLN A 311 -7.58 -29.18 -3.25
CA GLN A 311 -8.69 -28.24 -3.33
C GLN A 311 -8.96 -27.89 -4.81
N PRO A 312 -10.20 -28.05 -5.30
CA PRO A 312 -10.50 -27.97 -6.74
C PRO A 312 -10.34 -26.57 -7.33
N ASN A 313 -10.28 -25.54 -6.50
CA ASN A 313 -10.16 -24.13 -6.87
C ASN A 313 -8.72 -23.59 -6.80
N ILE A 314 -7.74 -24.45 -6.57
CA ILE A 314 -6.32 -24.10 -6.48
C ILE A 314 -5.56 -24.90 -7.52
N ASP A 315 -4.79 -24.18 -8.34
CA ASP A 315 -3.87 -24.81 -9.30
C ASP A 315 -2.77 -25.57 -8.53
N GLN A 316 -2.69 -26.88 -8.78
CA GLN A 316 -1.78 -27.75 -8.04
C GLN A 316 -0.34 -27.61 -8.54
N GLU A 317 -0.12 -27.24 -9.79
CA GLU A 317 1.23 -26.99 -10.32
C GLU A 317 1.80 -25.72 -9.70
N GLU A 318 1.02 -24.64 -9.67
CA GLU A 318 1.39 -23.41 -8.99
C GLU A 318 1.59 -23.60 -7.48
N LEU A 319 0.74 -24.39 -6.83
CA LEU A 319 0.86 -24.69 -5.39
C LEU A 319 2.16 -25.44 -5.08
N GLU A 320 2.53 -26.42 -5.91
CA GLU A 320 3.80 -27.13 -5.75
C GLU A 320 5.00 -26.24 -6.08
N ALA A 321 4.89 -25.31 -7.04
CA ALA A 321 5.93 -24.30 -7.28
C ALA A 321 6.14 -23.39 -6.05
N MET A 322 5.06 -22.87 -5.47
CA MET A 322 5.08 -22.08 -4.23
C MET A 322 5.68 -22.87 -3.05
N LEU A 323 5.36 -24.17 -2.94
CA LEU A 323 5.88 -25.05 -1.88
C LEU A 323 7.38 -25.34 -2.04
N LYS A 324 7.85 -25.58 -3.27
CA LYS A 324 9.27 -25.87 -3.53
C LYS A 324 10.15 -24.63 -3.33
N ASN A 325 9.67 -23.48 -3.79
CA ASN A 325 10.44 -22.23 -3.85
C ASN A 325 11.85 -22.45 -4.45
N GLU A 326 11.91 -23.13 -5.59
CA GLU A 326 13.14 -23.41 -6.35
C GLU A 326 13.42 -22.35 -7.43
#